data_AF-A0A7S2A2K1-F1
#
_entry.id   AF-A0A7S2A2K1-F1
#
_cell.length_a   1.000
_cell.length_b   1.000
_cell.length_c   1.000
_cell.angle_alpha   90.00
_cell.angle_beta   90.00
_cell.angle_gamma   90.00
#
_symmetry.space_group_name_H-M   'P 1'
#
loop_
_entity.id
_entity.type
_entity.pdbx_description
1 polymer ?
#
loop_
_entity_poly.entity_id
_entity_poly.type
_entity_poly.pdbx_seq_one_letter_code
_entity_poly.pdbx_strand_id
1 'polypeptide(L)'
;APPPESPPRGGGGAPGIDIRHAMSILTARAEAGCDHAHHDGTDAVTDERRSMGQTIDLNEKSVSGSGGKSSASVAAADARGATEEAEAGATGTEEEERRRAALEAQREGRRKDIRRKFEQMTVRQLLGALFEAQRERTVAYREYDRGLDTVLQTRNITQYPVVCATATASFSVLSDTVNTIRDVLLERHSRKDLGRLIRDLQENEREKLSTTAALHLERIREKNEELVVGGPDKGDGSG
;
A
#
# COMPACT_ATOMS: atom_id res chain seq x y z
N ALA A 1 -23.81 -57.64 15.16
CA ALA A 1 -22.66 -56.72 15.11
C ALA A 1 -23.16 -55.38 14.57
N PRO A 2 -23.00 -54.27 15.31
CA PRO A 2 -23.38 -52.95 14.80
C PRO A 2 -22.34 -52.44 13.76
N PRO A 3 -22.75 -51.57 12.82
CA PRO A 3 -21.85 -51.00 11.83
C PRO A 3 -20.92 -49.93 12.44
N PRO A 4 -19.73 -49.69 11.84
CA PRO A 4 -18.73 -48.79 12.38
C PRO A 4 -19.14 -47.31 12.26
N GLU A 5 -18.98 -46.58 13.37
CA GLU A 5 -19.13 -45.13 13.46
C GLU A 5 -18.19 -44.40 12.50
N SER A 6 -18.73 -43.41 11.80
CA SER A 6 -17.95 -42.51 10.95
C SER A 6 -17.31 -41.40 11.79
N PRO A 7 -16.06 -40.99 11.50
CA PRO A 7 -15.37 -39.97 12.27
C PRO A 7 -15.93 -38.55 12.02
N PRO A 8 -15.80 -37.64 13.00
CA PRO A 8 -16.30 -36.27 12.90
C PRO A 8 -15.50 -35.46 11.88
N ARG A 9 -16.22 -34.83 10.94
CA ARG A 9 -15.66 -33.83 10.02
C ARG A 9 -15.37 -32.54 10.81
N GLY A 10 -14.10 -32.33 11.16
CA GLY A 10 -13.61 -31.05 11.66
C GLY A 10 -13.65 -29.99 10.56
N GLY A 11 -14.58 -29.04 10.70
CA GLY A 11 -14.61 -27.82 9.89
C GLY A 11 -13.45 -26.92 10.27
N GLY A 12 -12.36 -26.97 9.51
CA GLY A 12 -11.27 -26.01 9.58
C GLY A 12 -11.72 -24.66 9.04
N GLY A 13 -12.30 -23.83 9.90
CA GLY A 13 -12.47 -22.40 9.61
C GLY A 13 -11.10 -21.76 9.48
N ALA A 14 -10.84 -21.12 8.33
CA ALA A 14 -9.61 -20.37 8.11
C ALA A 14 -9.43 -19.32 9.23
N PRO A 15 -8.20 -19.13 9.74
CA PRO A 15 -7.95 -18.13 10.76
C PRO A 15 -8.26 -16.74 10.19
N GLY A 16 -9.28 -16.09 10.74
CA GLY A 16 -9.59 -14.69 10.45
C GLY A 16 -8.38 -13.82 10.76
N ILE A 17 -8.10 -12.84 9.91
CA ILE A 17 -7.01 -11.88 10.10
C ILE A 17 -7.30 -11.10 11.38
N ASP A 18 -6.41 -11.22 12.37
CA ASP A 18 -6.53 -10.47 13.61
C ASP A 18 -6.26 -8.98 13.32
N ILE A 19 -7.33 -8.19 13.35
CA ILE A 19 -7.33 -6.75 13.08
C ILE A 19 -6.41 -6.03 14.08
N ARG A 20 -6.24 -6.54 15.31
CA ARG A 20 -5.30 -5.95 16.28
C ARG A 20 -3.86 -6.11 15.84
N HIS A 21 -3.53 -7.24 15.21
CA HIS A 21 -2.22 -7.49 14.64
C HIS A 21 -1.95 -6.59 13.43
N ALA A 22 -2.94 -6.43 12.54
CA ALA A 22 -2.83 -5.53 11.39
C ALA A 22 -2.62 -4.06 11.81
N MET A 23 -3.37 -3.60 12.82
CA MET A 23 -3.23 -2.24 13.37
C MET A 23 -1.89 -2.05 14.08
N SER A 24 -1.39 -3.06 14.81
CA SER A 24 -0.07 -3.00 15.45
C SER A 24 1.06 -2.83 14.42
N ILE A 25 0.96 -3.46 13.25
CA ILE A 25 1.96 -3.33 12.17
C ILE A 25 1.92 -1.93 11.55
N LEU A 26 0.72 -1.36 11.37
CA LEU A 26 0.56 -0.02 10.81
C LEU A 26 1.06 1.06 11.77
N THR A 27 0.78 0.93 13.06
CA THR A 27 1.29 1.86 14.10
C THR A 27 2.81 1.80 14.19
N ALA A 28 3.42 0.61 14.23
CA ALA A 28 4.88 0.47 14.27
C ALA A 28 5.58 1.06 13.02
N ARG A 29 4.93 0.99 11.85
CA ARG A 29 5.45 1.63 10.62
C ARG A 29 5.29 3.15 10.62
N ALA A 30 4.25 3.68 11.27
CA ALA A 30 4.06 5.12 11.42
C ALA A 30 5.10 5.73 12.38
N GLU A 31 5.45 5.01 13.45
CA GLU A 31 6.49 5.42 14.41
C GLU A 31 7.89 5.38 13.78
N ALA A 32 8.22 4.31 13.04
CA ALA A 32 9.51 4.18 12.36
C ALA A 32 9.74 5.20 11.22
N GLY A 33 8.68 5.86 10.74
CA GLY A 33 8.76 6.89 9.70
C GLY A 33 8.92 8.32 10.22
N CYS A 34 8.86 8.54 11.54
CA CYS A 34 8.76 9.89 12.11
C CYS A 34 10.03 10.37 12.86
N ASP A 35 10.97 9.49 13.16
CA ASP A 35 12.20 9.85 13.90
C ASP A 35 13.43 9.85 12.98
N HIS A 36 13.66 10.98 12.31
CA HIS A 36 15.01 11.43 11.94
C HIS A 36 15.31 12.72 12.70
N ALA A 37 15.30 12.63 14.02
CA ALA A 37 16.10 13.49 14.88
C ALA A 37 17.25 12.63 15.42
N HIS A 38 18.48 13.04 15.07
CA HIS A 38 19.76 12.61 15.61
C HIS A 38 19.72 11.61 16.78
N HIS A 39 20.07 10.35 16.51
CA HIS A 39 20.68 9.52 17.54
C HIS A 39 21.85 8.72 16.97
N ASP A 40 23.02 9.04 17.51
CA ASP A 40 24.26 8.30 17.44
C ASP A 40 24.11 6.96 18.19
N GLY A 41 24.88 5.95 17.75
CA GLY A 41 25.20 4.78 18.55
C GLY A 41 24.35 3.53 18.38
N THR A 42 24.78 2.68 17.44
CA THR A 42 24.81 1.21 17.55
C THR A 42 23.55 0.50 18.06
N ASP A 43 22.71 0.03 17.14
CA ASP A 43 21.94 -1.19 17.38
C ASP A 43 21.97 -2.08 16.12
N ALA A 44 22.77 -3.15 16.22
CA ALA A 44 22.90 -4.17 15.20
C ALA A 44 21.60 -5.00 15.18
N VAL A 45 20.75 -4.73 14.20
CA VAL A 45 19.62 -5.61 13.87
C VAL A 45 20.20 -6.93 13.37
N THR A 46 19.92 -8.03 14.07
CA THR A 46 20.38 -9.37 13.69
C THR A 46 19.71 -9.84 12.39
N ASP A 47 20.46 -10.57 11.56
CA ASP A 47 20.04 -11.01 10.23
C ASP A 47 18.76 -11.87 10.24
N GLU A 48 18.43 -12.52 11.36
CA GLU A 48 17.19 -13.30 11.51
C GLU A 48 15.92 -12.43 11.45
N ARG A 49 15.99 -11.16 11.91
CA ARG A 49 14.83 -10.25 11.86
C ARG A 49 14.56 -9.67 10.47
N ARG A 50 15.52 -9.72 9.54
CA ARG A 50 15.29 -9.37 8.13
C ARG A 50 14.56 -10.47 7.36
N SER A 51 14.67 -11.73 7.79
CA SER A 51 14.15 -12.89 7.05
C SER A 51 12.63 -13.13 7.18
N MET A 52 11.91 -12.39 8.05
CA MET A 52 10.48 -12.63 8.29
C MET A 52 9.52 -11.69 7.56
N GLY A 53 10.02 -10.82 6.68
CA GLY A 53 9.17 -10.00 5.82
C GLY A 53 8.64 -10.83 4.65
N GLN A 54 7.38 -11.27 4.70
CA GLN A 54 6.70 -11.87 3.55
C GLN A 54 6.67 -10.88 2.38
N THR A 55 7.43 -11.17 1.33
CA THR A 55 7.35 -10.54 0.01
C THR A 55 6.08 -11.04 -0.68
N ILE A 56 5.14 -10.12 -0.97
CA ILE A 56 4.00 -10.40 -1.84
C ILE A 56 4.47 -10.16 -3.27
N ASP A 57 4.75 -11.25 -4.00
CA ASP A 57 5.05 -11.22 -5.43
C ASP A 57 3.80 -10.84 -6.22
N LEU A 58 3.74 -9.59 -6.70
CA LEU A 58 2.75 -9.15 -7.69
C LEU A 58 3.33 -9.37 -9.09
N ASN A 59 3.34 -10.62 -9.55
CA ASN A 59 3.58 -10.95 -10.95
C ASN A 59 2.58 -11.99 -11.48
N GLU A 60 1.29 -11.66 -11.45
CA GLU A 60 0.31 -12.38 -12.29
C GLU A 60 0.28 -11.72 -13.68
N LYS A 61 0.95 -12.40 -14.62
CA LYS A 61 0.80 -12.18 -16.06
C LYS A 61 -0.69 -12.23 -16.42
N SER A 62 -1.19 -11.09 -16.85
CA SER A 62 -2.43 -10.93 -17.59
C SER A 62 -2.53 -11.96 -18.73
N VAL A 63 -3.55 -12.81 -18.65
CA VAL A 63 -4.05 -13.63 -19.74
C VAL A 63 -4.56 -12.70 -20.84
N SER A 64 -3.81 -12.61 -21.95
CA SER A 64 -4.30 -12.01 -23.20
C SER A 64 -5.01 -13.08 -24.03
N GLY A 65 -6.31 -12.88 -24.25
CA GLY A 65 -7.11 -13.70 -25.13
C GLY A 65 -7.08 -13.22 -26.58
N SER A 66 -6.90 -14.18 -27.49
CA SER A 66 -7.61 -14.37 -28.77
C SER A 66 -7.47 -13.32 -29.90
N GLY A 67 -6.87 -13.77 -31.01
CA GLY A 67 -7.40 -13.48 -32.36
C GLY A 67 -6.36 -13.34 -33.49
N GLY A 68 -6.22 -14.36 -34.35
CA GLY A 68 -5.64 -14.18 -35.70
C GLY A 68 -4.95 -15.41 -36.32
N LYS A 69 -5.64 -16.07 -37.26
CA LYS A 69 -5.14 -17.14 -38.13
C LYS A 69 -4.06 -16.63 -39.10
N SER A 70 -3.05 -17.44 -39.44
CA SER A 70 -2.75 -17.94 -40.81
C SER A 70 -1.37 -18.61 -40.97
N SER A 71 -1.40 -19.85 -41.46
CA SER A 71 -0.49 -20.55 -42.40
C SER A 71 1.05 -20.46 -42.31
N ALA A 72 1.62 -21.61 -41.95
CA ALA A 72 2.65 -22.42 -42.66
C ALA A 72 3.89 -21.78 -43.31
N SER A 73 5.09 -22.17 -42.84
CA SER A 73 6.09 -22.93 -43.65
C SER A 73 7.32 -23.38 -42.84
N VAL A 74 7.55 -24.70 -42.86
CA VAL A 74 8.80 -25.49 -42.93
C VAL A 74 10.16 -24.78 -42.69
N ALA A 75 10.95 -25.29 -41.73
CA ALA A 75 12.35 -25.74 -41.94
C ALA A 75 12.94 -26.35 -40.66
N ALA A 76 13.61 -27.49 -40.83
CA ALA A 76 14.34 -28.23 -39.82
C ALA A 76 15.73 -27.61 -39.55
N ALA A 77 16.21 -27.68 -38.30
CA ALA A 77 17.62 -27.88 -38.00
C ALA A 77 17.82 -28.34 -36.54
N ASP A 78 18.50 -29.48 -36.46
CA ASP A 78 19.21 -30.12 -35.37
C ASP A 78 20.05 -29.16 -34.49
N ALA A 79 19.97 -29.29 -33.17
CA ALA A 79 21.08 -29.01 -32.26
C ALA A 79 20.81 -29.59 -30.85
N ARG A 80 21.61 -30.60 -30.52
CA ARG A 80 21.85 -31.12 -29.17
C ARG A 80 22.49 -30.06 -28.26
N GLY A 81 22.05 -30.02 -27.00
CA GLY A 81 22.73 -29.32 -25.90
C GLY A 81 21.88 -29.46 -24.64
N ALA A 82 22.14 -30.48 -23.83
CA ALA A 82 22.94 -30.34 -22.61
C ALA A 82 22.19 -29.52 -21.54
N THR A 83 21.56 -30.28 -20.64
CA THR A 83 21.28 -29.98 -19.24
C THR A 83 22.22 -28.94 -18.63
N GLU A 84 21.67 -27.79 -18.29
CA GLU A 84 22.15 -26.98 -17.17
C GLU A 84 20.97 -26.73 -16.24
N GLU A 85 21.03 -27.40 -15.09
CA GLU A 85 20.22 -27.10 -13.91
C GLU A 85 20.61 -25.68 -13.46
N ALA A 86 19.73 -24.72 -13.73
CA ALA A 86 19.86 -23.38 -13.18
C ALA A 86 19.42 -23.40 -11.72
N GLU A 87 20.41 -23.33 -10.83
CA GLU A 87 20.27 -22.85 -9.46
C GLU A 87 19.57 -21.48 -9.47
N ALA A 88 18.27 -21.46 -9.22
CA ALA A 88 17.47 -20.25 -9.04
C ALA A 88 17.04 -20.16 -7.57
N GLY A 89 17.91 -19.60 -6.73
CA GLY A 89 17.62 -19.53 -5.29
C GLY A 89 18.54 -18.64 -4.48
N ALA A 90 18.94 -17.46 -4.98
CA ALA A 90 19.69 -16.49 -4.15
C ALA A 90 19.68 -15.02 -4.64
N THR A 91 19.22 -14.71 -5.86
CA THR A 91 19.44 -13.40 -6.50
C THR A 91 18.32 -12.36 -6.32
N GLY A 92 17.16 -12.74 -5.77
CA GLY A 92 16.01 -11.83 -5.66
C GLY A 92 16.20 -10.68 -4.67
N THR A 93 16.90 -10.93 -3.56
CA THR A 93 17.04 -9.95 -2.47
C THR A 93 17.93 -8.76 -2.84
N GLU A 94 19.05 -8.99 -3.52
CA GLU A 94 19.93 -7.90 -3.97
C GLU A 94 19.28 -7.05 -5.08
N GLU A 95 18.52 -7.67 -5.98
CA GLU A 95 17.85 -6.95 -7.06
C GLU A 95 16.69 -6.09 -6.52
N GLU A 96 15.91 -6.61 -5.57
CA GLU A 96 14.87 -5.86 -4.87
C GLU A 96 15.45 -4.70 -4.05
N GLU A 97 16.56 -4.92 -3.34
CA GLU A 97 17.23 -3.88 -2.57
C GLU A 97 17.75 -2.75 -3.48
N ARG A 98 18.36 -3.10 -4.61
CA ARG A 98 18.78 -2.11 -5.63
C ARG A 98 17.59 -1.34 -6.20
N ARG A 99 16.47 -2.00 -6.48
CA ARG A 99 15.23 -1.34 -6.97
C ARG A 99 14.66 -0.38 -5.93
N ARG A 100 14.64 -0.78 -4.66
CA ARG A 100 14.19 0.07 -3.55
C ARG A 100 15.08 1.30 -3.36
N ALA A 101 16.40 1.10 -3.35
CA ALA A 101 17.38 2.17 -3.25
C ALA A 101 17.27 3.15 -4.43
N ALA A 102 17.07 2.65 -5.65
CA ALA A 102 16.87 3.48 -6.84
C ALA A 102 15.59 4.33 -6.75
N LEU A 103 14.48 3.75 -6.29
CA LEU A 103 13.22 4.47 -6.07
C LEU A 103 13.34 5.55 -4.99
N GLU A 104 14.08 5.26 -3.92
CA GLU A 104 14.35 6.21 -2.85
C GLU A 104 15.21 7.38 -3.33
N ALA A 105 16.30 7.11 -4.05
CA ALA A 105 17.13 8.14 -4.66
C ALA A 105 16.33 9.04 -5.62
N GLN A 106 15.41 8.46 -6.40
CA GLN A 106 14.51 9.21 -7.28
C GLN A 106 13.54 10.10 -6.49
N ARG A 107 13.00 9.61 -5.36
CA ARG A 107 12.15 10.40 -4.47
C ARG A 107 12.92 11.58 -3.88
N GLU A 108 14.14 11.34 -3.42
CA GLU A 108 15.00 12.38 -2.85
C GLU A 108 15.38 13.44 -3.88
N GLY A 109 15.71 13.03 -5.11
CA GLY A 109 15.95 13.96 -6.23
C GLY A 109 14.76 14.89 -6.47
N ARG A 110 13.54 14.32 -6.56
CA ARG A 110 12.31 15.10 -6.72
C ARG A 110 12.05 16.05 -5.55
N ARG A 111 12.30 15.63 -4.31
CA ARG A 111 12.18 16.50 -3.12
C ARG A 111 13.12 17.70 -3.22
N LYS A 112 14.38 17.48 -3.60
CA LYS A 112 15.37 18.55 -3.77
C LYS A 112 14.98 19.54 -4.85
N ASP A 113 14.45 19.07 -5.98
CA ASP A 113 14.00 19.93 -7.08
C ASP A 113 12.78 20.77 -6.69
N ILE A 114 11.79 20.15 -6.03
CA ILE A 114 10.62 20.86 -5.48
C ILE A 114 11.07 21.92 -4.46
N ARG A 115 11.97 21.57 -3.55
CA ARG A 115 12.49 22.51 -2.54
C ARG A 115 13.19 23.70 -3.19
N ARG A 116 14.07 23.46 -4.17
CA ARG A 116 14.77 24.53 -4.90
C ARG A 116 13.79 25.48 -5.59
N LYS A 117 12.72 24.94 -6.17
CA LYS A 117 11.65 25.74 -6.79
C LYS A 117 10.93 26.60 -5.74
N PHE A 118 10.60 26.03 -4.58
CA PHE A 118 9.91 26.74 -3.50
C PHE A 118 10.78 27.80 -2.83
N GLU A 119 12.09 27.58 -2.69
CA GLU A 119 13.01 28.58 -2.14
C GLU A 119 13.07 29.89 -2.96
N GLN A 120 12.71 29.84 -4.24
CA GLN A 120 12.65 31.00 -5.13
C GLN A 120 11.30 31.72 -5.10
N MET A 121 10.30 31.16 -4.41
CA MET A 121 8.95 31.71 -4.37
C MET A 121 8.78 32.74 -3.25
N THR A 122 7.88 33.69 -3.47
CA THR A 122 7.40 34.58 -2.43
C THR A 122 6.46 33.86 -1.46
N VAL A 123 6.28 34.41 -0.25
CA VAL A 123 5.32 33.88 0.74
C VAL A 123 3.91 33.72 0.15
N ARG A 124 3.45 34.67 -0.67
CA ARG A 124 2.14 34.59 -1.33
C ARG A 124 2.04 33.38 -2.27
N GLN A 125 3.09 33.12 -3.05
CA GLN A 125 3.14 31.98 -3.96
C GLN A 125 3.21 30.65 -3.21
N LEU A 126 3.98 30.59 -2.11
CA LEU A 126 4.05 29.42 -1.24
C LEU A 126 2.69 29.09 -0.60
N LEU A 127 1.95 30.11 -0.14
CA LEU A 127 0.59 29.92 0.35
C LEU A 127 -0.37 29.48 -0.76
N GLY A 128 -0.21 30.01 -1.98
CA GLY A 128 -0.95 29.52 -3.15
C GLY A 128 -0.70 28.02 -3.41
N ALA A 129 0.57 27.61 -3.42
CA ALA A 129 0.96 26.20 -3.57
C ALA A 129 0.42 25.32 -2.43
N LEU A 130 0.39 25.84 -1.20
CA LEU A 130 -0.22 25.14 -0.06
C LEU A 130 -1.72 24.90 -0.27
N PHE A 131 -2.47 25.90 -0.74
CA PHE A 131 -3.90 25.75 -1.02
C PHE A 131 -4.17 24.77 -2.15
N GLU A 132 -3.35 24.78 -3.21
CA GLU A 132 -3.44 23.77 -4.27
C GLU A 132 -3.21 22.36 -3.71
N ALA A 133 -2.17 22.17 -2.90
CA ALA A 133 -1.90 20.88 -2.25
C ALA A 133 -3.08 20.41 -1.36
N GLN A 134 -3.76 21.33 -0.66
CA GLN A 134 -4.97 20.97 0.11
C GLN A 134 -6.17 20.62 -0.78
N ARG A 135 -6.32 21.29 -1.91
CA ARG A 135 -7.34 20.97 -2.91
C ARG A 135 -7.12 19.56 -3.45
N GLU A 136 -5.90 19.25 -3.87
CA GLU A 136 -5.50 17.92 -4.34
C GLU A 136 -5.68 16.86 -3.26
N ARG A 137 -5.37 17.18 -2.00
CA ARG A 137 -5.62 16.29 -0.86
C ARG A 137 -7.10 15.95 -0.70
N THR A 138 -7.98 16.94 -0.88
CA THR A 138 -9.44 16.71 -0.86
C THR A 138 -9.89 15.79 -1.99
N VAL A 139 -9.28 15.91 -3.17
CA VAL A 139 -9.53 14.97 -4.29
C VAL A 139 -9.03 13.57 -3.94
N ALA A 140 -7.85 13.43 -3.34
CA ALA A 140 -7.33 12.13 -2.92
C ALA A 140 -8.24 11.41 -1.92
N TYR A 141 -8.84 12.12 -0.95
CA TYR A 141 -9.86 11.53 -0.07
C TYR A 141 -11.08 11.01 -0.84
N ARG A 142 -11.60 11.79 -1.79
CA ARG A 142 -12.76 11.38 -2.60
C ARG A 142 -12.46 10.15 -3.44
N GLU A 143 -11.28 10.08 -4.03
CA GLU A 143 -10.85 8.89 -4.79
C GLU A 143 -10.63 7.69 -3.88
N TYR A 144 -10.14 7.90 -2.66
CA TYR A 144 -10.01 6.83 -1.66
C TYR A 144 -11.38 6.26 -1.26
N ASP A 145 -12.34 7.13 -0.94
CA ASP A 145 -13.72 6.75 -0.62
C ASP A 145 -14.41 6.05 -1.81
N ARG A 146 -14.25 6.59 -3.02
CA ARG A 146 -14.79 5.99 -4.26
C ARG A 146 -14.18 4.61 -4.53
N GLY A 147 -12.90 4.44 -4.24
CA GLY A 147 -12.21 3.15 -4.32
C GLY A 147 -12.86 2.11 -3.41
N LEU A 148 -13.16 2.48 -2.16
CA LEU A 148 -13.91 1.61 -1.25
C LEU A 148 -15.31 1.29 -1.79
N ASP A 149 -16.06 2.30 -2.24
CA ASP A 149 -17.43 2.07 -2.75
C ASP A 149 -17.42 1.07 -3.91
N THR A 150 -16.42 1.16 -4.79
CA THR A 150 -16.23 0.21 -5.91
C THR A 150 -15.92 -1.20 -5.41
N VAL A 151 -15.06 -1.33 -4.40
CA VAL A 151 -14.77 -2.63 -3.74
C VAL A 151 -16.03 -3.26 -3.16
N LEU A 152 -16.84 -2.48 -2.44
CA LEU A 152 -18.06 -2.96 -1.80
C LEU A 152 -19.14 -3.33 -2.83
N GLN A 153 -19.28 -2.55 -3.91
CA GLN A 153 -20.22 -2.83 -5.00
C GLN A 153 -19.85 -4.09 -5.79
N THR A 154 -18.58 -4.23 -6.14
CA THR A 154 -18.06 -5.40 -6.88
C THR A 154 -17.90 -6.64 -6.01
N ARG A 155 -17.99 -6.48 -4.68
CA ARG A 155 -17.72 -7.52 -3.67
C ARG A 155 -16.32 -8.12 -3.78
N ASN A 156 -15.38 -7.38 -4.36
CA ASN A 156 -14.01 -7.83 -4.56
C ASN A 156 -13.08 -7.23 -3.50
N ILE A 157 -13.18 -7.73 -2.26
CA ILE A 157 -12.43 -7.19 -1.11
C ILE A 157 -10.91 -7.24 -1.31
N THR A 158 -10.40 -8.15 -2.16
CA THR A 158 -8.96 -8.25 -2.46
C THR A 158 -8.41 -7.04 -3.21
N GLN A 159 -9.26 -6.17 -3.76
CA GLN A 159 -8.85 -4.91 -4.39
C GLN A 159 -8.63 -3.78 -3.39
N TYR A 160 -9.14 -3.90 -2.16
CA TYR A 160 -8.99 -2.84 -1.15
C TYR A 160 -7.52 -2.52 -0.79
N PRO A 161 -6.61 -3.51 -0.62
CA PRO A 161 -5.19 -3.24 -0.45
C PRO A 161 -4.58 -2.38 -1.58
N VAL A 162 -5.03 -2.56 -2.83
CA VAL A 162 -4.57 -1.75 -3.97
C VAL A 162 -5.04 -0.30 -3.81
N VAL A 163 -6.32 -0.10 -3.45
CA VAL A 163 -6.88 1.22 -3.15
C VAL A 163 -6.09 1.93 -2.04
N CYS A 164 -5.76 1.21 -0.95
CA CYS A 164 -4.94 1.73 0.14
C CYS A 164 -3.52 2.12 -0.33
N ALA A 165 -2.89 1.30 -1.17
CA ALA A 165 -1.55 1.59 -1.69
C ALA A 165 -1.55 2.86 -2.56
N THR A 166 -2.55 3.00 -3.45
CA THR A 166 -2.74 4.21 -4.26
C THR A 166 -2.97 5.45 -3.40
N ALA A 167 -3.89 5.38 -2.43
CA ALA A 167 -4.17 6.49 -1.54
C ALA A 167 -2.93 6.89 -0.72
N THR A 168 -2.21 5.91 -0.17
CA THR A 168 -0.97 6.13 0.60
C THR A 168 0.06 6.88 -0.25
N ALA A 169 0.28 6.43 -1.49
CA ALA A 169 1.22 7.09 -2.40
C ALA A 169 0.83 8.56 -2.67
N SER A 170 -0.46 8.82 -2.95
CA SER A 170 -0.98 10.18 -3.15
C SER A 170 -0.79 11.07 -1.92
N PHE A 171 -1.19 10.59 -0.74
CA PHE A 171 -1.04 11.36 0.50
C PHE A 171 0.42 11.61 0.85
N SER A 172 1.34 10.65 0.63
CA SER A 172 2.77 10.85 0.86
C SER A 172 3.33 12.00 0.02
N VAL A 173 3.04 12.05 -1.27
CA VAL A 173 3.52 13.14 -2.16
C VAL A 173 2.99 14.49 -1.71
N LEU A 174 1.71 14.56 -1.34
CA LEU A 174 1.09 15.79 -0.86
C LEU A 174 1.66 16.24 0.48
N SER A 175 1.92 15.31 1.41
CA SER A 175 2.52 15.61 2.70
C SER A 175 3.97 16.08 2.56
N ASP A 176 4.76 15.45 1.70
CA ASP A 176 6.13 15.90 1.38
C ASP A 176 6.12 17.33 0.81
N THR A 177 5.18 17.62 -0.09
CA THR A 177 5.02 18.96 -0.67
C THR A 177 4.70 20.00 0.40
N VAL A 178 3.74 19.71 1.28
CA VAL A 178 3.34 20.63 2.35
C VAL A 178 4.46 20.82 3.38
N ASN A 179 5.18 19.76 3.75
CA ASN A 179 6.34 19.85 4.64
C ASN A 179 7.46 20.69 4.02
N THR A 180 7.73 20.52 2.73
CA THR A 180 8.73 21.34 2.03
C THR A 180 8.33 22.83 2.05
N ILE A 181 7.04 23.14 1.82
CA ILE A 181 6.53 24.52 1.91
C ILE A 181 6.71 25.07 3.33
N ARG A 182 6.36 24.29 4.36
CA ARG A 182 6.55 24.65 5.77
C ARG A 182 8.01 24.99 6.06
N ASP A 183 8.93 24.12 5.65
CA ASP A 183 10.36 24.26 5.95
C ASP A 183 10.93 25.50 5.25
N VAL A 184 10.56 25.76 3.99
CA VAL A 184 10.95 27.00 3.28
C VAL A 184 10.40 28.25 3.97
N LEU A 185 9.14 28.24 4.42
CA LEU A 185 8.55 29.36 5.15
C LEU A 185 9.27 29.64 6.48
N LEU A 186 9.72 28.58 7.16
CA LEU A 186 10.48 28.68 8.41
C LEU A 186 11.90 29.20 8.19
N GLU A 187 12.62 28.62 7.23
CA GLU A 187 14.06 28.83 7.04
C GLU A 187 14.37 30.09 6.21
N ARG A 188 13.63 30.34 5.12
CA ARG A 188 13.91 31.45 4.20
C ARG A 188 13.15 32.72 4.53
N HIS A 189 11.91 32.58 5.01
CA HIS A 189 11.02 33.72 5.26
C HIS A 189 10.83 34.03 6.75
N SER A 190 11.40 33.23 7.65
CA SER A 190 11.29 33.40 9.11
C SER A 190 9.84 33.45 9.62
N ARG A 191 8.88 32.84 8.90
CA ARG A 191 7.45 32.83 9.24
C ARG A 191 7.09 31.67 10.15
N LYS A 192 7.55 31.76 11.41
CA LYS A 192 7.28 30.77 12.47
C LYS A 192 5.78 30.59 12.78
N ASP A 193 5.00 31.63 12.60
CA ASP A 193 3.54 31.61 12.73
C ASP A 193 2.90 30.67 11.71
N LEU A 194 3.26 30.81 10.42
CA LEU A 194 2.77 29.96 9.34
C LEU A 194 3.29 28.52 9.48
N GLY A 195 4.54 28.35 9.89
CA GLY A 195 5.10 27.02 10.12
C GLY A 195 4.33 26.23 11.20
N ARG A 196 3.91 26.88 12.29
CA ARG A 196 3.05 26.27 13.31
C ARG A 196 1.68 25.91 12.76
N LEU A 197 1.02 26.83 12.06
CA LEU A 197 -0.29 26.57 11.46
C LEU A 197 -0.25 25.38 10.49
N ILE A 198 0.79 25.28 9.65
CA ILE A 198 0.93 24.16 8.71
C ILE A 198 1.18 22.84 9.44
N ARG A 199 1.96 22.84 10.52
CA ARG A 199 2.15 21.64 11.35
C ARG A 199 0.83 21.18 11.96
N ASP A 200 0.08 22.10 12.58
CA ASP A 200 -1.20 21.77 13.21
C ASP A 200 -2.21 21.29 12.15
N LEU A 201 -2.18 21.86 10.94
CA LEU A 201 -2.93 21.35 9.78
C LEU A 201 -2.53 19.91 9.40
N GLN A 202 -1.23 19.59 9.36
CA GLN A 202 -0.76 18.23 9.06
C GLN A 202 -1.19 17.22 10.13
N GLU A 203 -1.18 17.61 11.40
CA GLU A 203 -1.66 16.79 12.52
C GLU A 203 -3.14 16.42 12.33
N ASN A 204 -3.98 17.43 12.08
CA ASN A 204 -5.41 17.25 11.82
C ASN A 204 -5.66 16.35 10.59
N GLU A 205 -4.86 16.52 9.54
CA GLU A 205 -4.97 15.67 8.34
C GLU A 205 -4.57 14.21 8.62
N ARG A 206 -3.57 13.97 9.47
CA ARG A 206 -3.19 12.62 9.89
C ARG A 206 -4.31 11.96 10.69
N GLU A 207 -4.92 12.68 11.63
CA GLU A 207 -6.06 12.19 12.41
C GLU A 207 -7.27 11.89 11.52
N LYS A 208 -7.57 12.78 10.56
CA LYS A 208 -8.64 12.57 9.58
C LYS A 208 -8.38 11.33 8.72
N LEU A 209 -7.17 11.14 8.21
CA LEU A 209 -6.84 9.95 7.42
C LEU A 209 -6.97 8.66 8.24
N SER A 210 -6.50 8.69 9.50
CA SER A 210 -6.61 7.57 10.43
C SER A 210 -8.07 7.17 10.70
N THR A 211 -8.92 8.14 11.04
CA THR A 211 -10.35 7.93 11.28
C THR A 211 -11.08 7.49 10.00
N THR A 212 -10.71 8.01 8.84
CA THR A 212 -11.26 7.58 7.55
C THR A 212 -10.91 6.12 7.25
N ALA A 213 -9.66 5.72 7.47
CA ALA A 213 -9.24 4.34 7.27
C ALA A 213 -9.94 3.37 8.24
N ALA A 214 -10.12 3.75 9.49
CA ALA A 214 -10.90 2.97 10.45
C ALA A 214 -12.36 2.81 10.00
N LEU A 215 -12.99 3.89 9.54
CA LEU A 215 -14.35 3.85 9.00
C LEU A 215 -14.46 2.91 7.79
N HIS A 216 -13.47 2.90 6.90
CA HIS A 216 -13.45 1.97 5.75
C HIS A 216 -13.42 0.51 6.20
N LEU A 217 -12.63 0.18 7.21
CA LEU A 217 -12.56 -1.18 7.75
C LEU A 217 -13.88 -1.64 8.37
N GLU A 218 -14.55 -0.76 9.13
CA GLU A 218 -15.89 -1.06 9.68
C GLU A 218 -16.92 -1.27 8.57
N ARG A 219 -16.91 -0.46 7.51
CA ARG A 219 -17.81 -0.66 6.35
C ARG A 219 -17.57 -1.99 5.64
N ILE A 220 -16.32 -2.40 5.49
CA ILE A 220 -15.97 -3.72 4.93
C ILE A 220 -16.48 -4.83 5.84
N ARG A 221 -16.31 -4.69 7.16
CA ARG A 221 -16.79 -5.65 8.15
C ARG A 221 -18.31 -5.80 8.09
N GLU A 222 -19.06 -4.70 8.15
CA GLU A 222 -20.53 -4.68 8.03
C GLU A 222 -20.97 -5.41 6.76
N LYS A 223 -20.32 -5.14 5.62
CA LYS A 223 -20.65 -5.78 4.34
C LYS A 223 -20.37 -7.28 4.34
N ASN A 224 -19.34 -7.73 5.04
CA ASN A 224 -19.04 -9.15 5.17
C ASN A 224 -20.05 -9.87 6.08
N GLU A 225 -20.51 -9.23 7.16
CA GLU A 225 -21.53 -9.79 8.07
C GLU A 225 -22.88 -9.99 7.35
N GLU A 226 -23.30 -9.04 6.51
CA GLU A 226 -24.52 -9.17 5.67
C GLU A 226 -24.48 -10.41 4.75
N LEU A 227 -23.30 -10.78 4.24
CA LEU A 227 -23.15 -11.93 3.33
C LEU A 227 -23.22 -13.27 4.06
N VAL A 228 -22.81 -13.32 5.33
CA VAL A 228 -22.81 -14.55 6.14
C VAL A 228 -24.23 -14.90 6.61
N VAL A 229 -25.04 -13.90 6.97
CA VAL A 229 -26.41 -14.12 7.48
C VAL A 229 -27.41 -14.42 6.35
N GLY A 230 -27.10 -14.05 5.10
CA GLY A 230 -27.94 -14.32 3.93
C GLY A 230 -27.75 -15.69 3.26
N GLY A 231 -26.97 -16.60 3.85
CA GLY A 231 -26.78 -17.96 3.33
C GLY A 231 -28.09 -18.74 3.33
N PRO A 232 -28.50 -19.36 2.21
CA PRO A 232 -29.83 -19.95 2.07
C PRO A 232 -30.01 -21.09 3.06
N ASP A 233 -30.96 -20.91 3.98
CA ASP A 233 -31.68 -21.97 4.66
C ASP A 233 -32.41 -22.79 3.60
N LYS A 234 -31.66 -23.62 2.87
CA LYS A 234 -32.23 -24.74 2.13
C LYS A 234 -32.61 -25.78 3.17
N GLY A 235 -33.72 -25.49 3.86
CA GLY A 235 -34.57 -26.50 4.43
C GLY A 235 -35.12 -27.35 3.28
N ASP A 236 -34.31 -28.31 2.82
CA ASP A 236 -34.77 -29.43 2.01
C ASP A 236 -35.48 -30.40 2.95
N GLY A 237 -36.64 -29.96 3.40
CA GLY A 237 -37.64 -30.76 4.10
C GLY A 237 -38.71 -31.16 3.08
N SER A 238 -38.44 -32.19 2.30
CA SER A 238 -39.39 -32.94 1.50
C SER A 238 -38.74 -34.32 1.32
N GLY A 239 -39.22 -35.42 1.91
CA GLY A 239 -40.59 -35.88 2.00
C GLY A 239 -40.56 -37.31 1.49
#